data_AF-A0A4R2IS09-F1
#
_entry.id   AF-A0A4R2IS09-F1
#
_cell.length_a   1.000
_cell.length_b   1.000
_cell.length_c   1.000
_cell.angle_alpha   90.00
_cell.angle_beta   90.00
_cell.angle_gamma   90.00
#
_symmetry.space_group_name_H-M   'P 1'
#
loop_
_entity.id
_entity.type
_entity.pdbx_description
1 polymer ?
#
loop_
_entity_poly.entity_id
_entity_poly.type
_entity_poly.pdbx_seq_one_letter_code
_entity_poly.pdbx_strand_id
1 'polypeptide(L)'
;MQRQARLFRLVRHTDVSGVSGTSDMRGAGTLAEGVEWSDGTVAVRWRGRWPSTSSWDGGIEALLAVHGAGGRTQVHWFPSATPPARPLVDQGTPPIAVPADDQLGAVWLPAPSADGLCSRCGQLWPCLSCGP
;
A
#
# COMPACT_ATOMS: atom_id res chain seq x y z
N MET A 1 -22.11 -3.84 -7.18
CA MET A 1 -20.84 -3.68 -7.92
C MET A 1 -19.74 -3.40 -6.89
N GLN A 2 -18.76 -4.28 -6.74
CA GLN A 2 -17.60 -3.98 -5.90
C GLN A 2 -16.67 -3.04 -6.69
N ARG A 3 -16.33 -1.86 -6.13
CA ARG A 3 -15.31 -0.98 -6.73
C ARG A 3 -13.97 -1.73 -6.74
N GLN A 4 -13.16 -1.57 -7.78
CA GLN A 4 -11.79 -2.09 -7.78
C GLN A 4 -10.86 -1.13 -7.01
N ALA A 5 -9.75 -1.64 -6.49
CA ALA A 5 -8.71 -0.80 -5.92
C ALA A 5 -8.12 0.14 -6.98
N ARG A 6 -7.85 1.39 -6.62
CA ARG A 6 -7.41 2.45 -7.53
C ARG A 6 -6.08 3.04 -7.06
N LEU A 7 -5.10 3.06 -7.96
CA LEU A 7 -3.79 3.62 -7.68
C LEU A 7 -3.79 5.14 -7.91
N PHE A 8 -3.01 5.85 -7.12
CA PHE A 8 -2.77 7.28 -7.30
C PHE A 8 -1.36 7.72 -6.89
N ARG A 9 -1.01 8.95 -7.28
CA ARG A 9 0.11 9.72 -6.73
C ARG A 9 -0.40 10.96 -6.03
N LEU A 10 0.25 11.32 -4.92
CA LEU A 10 0.04 12.60 -4.26
C LEU A 10 1.10 13.58 -4.76
N VAL A 11 0.68 14.67 -5.39
CA VAL A 11 1.56 15.62 -6.07
C VAL A 11 1.41 17.00 -5.44
N ARG A 12 2.53 17.68 -5.18
CA ARG A 12 2.55 19.08 -4.75
C ARG A 12 3.02 20.00 -5.87
N HIS A 13 2.31 21.11 -6.06
CA HIS A 13 2.67 22.18 -6.98
C HIS A 13 3.37 23.32 -6.23
N THR A 14 4.35 23.97 -6.87
CA THR A 14 4.86 25.29 -6.45
C THR A 14 3.84 26.38 -6.78
N ASP A 15 3.81 27.47 -6.01
CA ASP A 15 2.93 28.59 -6.31
C ASP A 15 3.22 29.20 -7.68
N VAL A 16 2.16 29.67 -8.34
CA VAL A 16 2.17 30.36 -9.64
C VAL A 16 2.53 31.86 -9.49
N SER A 17 3.03 32.30 -8.33
CA SER A 17 3.13 33.73 -7.97
C SER A 17 4.33 34.48 -8.55
N GLY A 18 5.13 33.89 -9.45
CA GLY A 18 6.07 34.63 -10.29
C GLY A 18 7.21 35.38 -9.58
N VAL A 19 7.39 35.24 -8.26
CA VAL A 19 8.57 35.75 -7.56
C VAL A 19 9.60 34.63 -7.48
N SER A 20 10.47 34.62 -8.49
CA SER A 20 11.61 33.71 -8.58
C SER A 20 12.67 34.12 -7.55
N GLY A 21 12.51 33.65 -6.32
CA GLY A 21 13.61 33.52 -5.36
C GLY A 21 14.35 32.22 -5.68
N THR A 22 15.57 32.32 -6.20
CA THR A 22 16.40 31.23 -6.74
C THR A 22 16.95 30.23 -5.70
N SER A 23 16.19 29.87 -4.65
CA SER A 23 16.74 28.99 -3.60
C SER A 23 15.81 27.95 -2.94
N ASP A 24 14.59 27.72 -3.43
CA ASP A 24 13.78 26.60 -2.92
C ASP A 24 13.01 25.82 -4.01
N MET A 25 13.72 24.90 -4.69
CA MET A 25 13.09 23.80 -5.44
C MET A 25 12.70 22.61 -4.53
N ARG A 26 12.80 22.71 -3.20
CA ARG A 26 12.40 21.66 -2.25
C ARG A 26 10.91 21.77 -1.92
N GLY A 27 10.06 21.24 -2.79
CA GLY A 27 8.67 21.03 -2.38
C GLY A 27 7.68 20.65 -3.47
N ALA A 28 7.97 20.94 -4.74
CA ALA A 28 7.15 20.47 -5.85
C ALA A 28 7.51 19.05 -6.29
N GLY A 29 6.50 18.30 -6.72
CA GLY A 29 6.66 16.94 -7.26
C GLY A 29 5.83 15.89 -6.52
N THR A 30 6.09 14.63 -6.85
CA THR A 30 5.40 13.48 -6.24
C THR A 30 5.87 13.27 -4.80
N LEU A 31 4.98 13.52 -3.85
CA LEU A 31 5.21 13.31 -2.41
C LEU A 31 5.05 11.83 -2.03
N ALA A 32 4.08 11.15 -2.63
CA ALA A 32 3.70 9.80 -2.26
C ALA A 32 3.03 9.03 -3.41
N GLU A 33 3.02 7.71 -3.27
CA GLU A 33 2.20 6.80 -4.06
C GLU A 33 1.14 6.20 -3.13
N GLY A 34 -0.04 5.87 -3.64
CA GLY A 34 -1.10 5.34 -2.80
C GLY A 34 -2.10 4.47 -3.56
N VAL A 35 -2.91 3.77 -2.78
CA VAL A 35 -4.02 2.96 -3.23
C VAL A 35 -5.26 3.32 -2.41
N GLU A 36 -6.38 3.56 -3.10
CA GLU A 36 -7.73 3.56 -2.52
C GLU A 36 -8.29 2.15 -2.72
N TRP A 37 -8.54 1.44 -1.63
CA TRP A 37 -9.12 0.11 -1.64
C TRP A 37 -10.62 0.16 -1.99
N SER A 38 -11.18 -0.99 -2.31
CA SER A 38 -12.58 -1.13 -2.73
C SER A 38 -13.58 -0.71 -1.66
N ASP A 39 -13.18 -0.75 -0.40
CA ASP A 39 -13.93 -0.32 0.79
C ASP A 39 -13.80 1.19 1.07
N GLY A 40 -12.98 1.92 0.31
CA GLY A 40 -12.71 3.35 0.48
C GLY A 40 -11.52 3.68 1.38
N THR A 41 -10.94 2.69 2.07
CA THR A 41 -9.74 2.86 2.89
C THR A 41 -8.54 3.20 2.00
N VAL A 42 -7.65 4.07 2.46
CA VAL A 42 -6.47 4.50 1.69
C VAL A 42 -5.17 4.08 2.37
N ALA A 43 -4.26 3.49 1.61
CA ALA A 43 -2.87 3.30 2.03
C ALA A 43 -1.94 4.18 1.22
N VAL A 44 -1.02 4.89 1.89
CA VAL A 44 -0.08 5.84 1.28
C VAL A 44 1.35 5.45 1.63
N ARG A 45 2.19 5.34 0.61
CA ARG A 45 3.65 5.21 0.73
C ARG A 45 4.30 6.58 0.50
N TRP A 46 4.76 7.19 1.58
CA TRP A 46 5.47 8.46 1.54
C TRP A 46 6.89 8.28 1.00
N ARG A 47 7.30 9.20 0.13
CA ARG A 47 8.66 9.26 -0.43
C ARG A 47 9.50 10.28 0.33
N GLY A 48 10.80 10.29 0.08
CA GLY A 48 11.75 11.24 0.65
C GLY A 48 12.82 10.57 1.50
N ARG A 49 13.50 11.35 2.35
CA ARG A 49 14.62 10.89 3.19
C ARG A 49 14.20 9.82 4.20
N TRP A 50 12.96 9.90 4.69
CA TRP A 50 12.41 8.98 5.69
C TRP A 50 11.10 8.37 5.15
N PRO A 51 11.20 7.32 4.32
CA PRO A 51 10.02 6.68 3.75
C PRO A 51 9.15 6.05 4.85
N SER A 52 7.85 6.33 4.82
CA SER A 52 6.88 5.79 5.76
C SER A 52 5.62 5.31 5.04
N THR A 53 4.81 4.50 5.72
CA THR A 53 3.52 4.04 5.21
C THR A 53 2.44 4.41 6.22
N SER A 54 1.32 4.95 5.75
CA SER A 54 0.18 5.32 6.59
C SER A 54 -1.13 4.80 6.00
N SER A 55 -2.05 4.36 6.85
CA SER A 55 -3.43 4.01 6.52
C SER A 55 -4.40 5.13 6.90
N TRP A 56 -5.48 5.28 6.14
CA TRP A 56 -6.49 6.32 6.28
C TRP A 56 -7.88 5.73 6.06
N ASP A 57 -8.60 5.45 7.14
CA ASP A 57 -9.94 4.85 7.10
C ASP A 57 -10.99 5.84 6.58
N GLY A 58 -10.80 7.14 6.82
CA GLY A 58 -11.61 8.21 6.22
C GLY A 58 -11.29 8.50 4.75
N GLY A 59 -10.51 7.63 4.10
CA GLY A 59 -10.21 7.67 2.67
C GLY A 59 -9.44 8.91 2.20
N ILE A 60 -9.66 9.26 0.93
CA ILE A 60 -8.97 10.38 0.26
C ILE A 60 -9.31 11.73 0.90
N GLU A 61 -10.54 11.89 1.41
CA GLU A 61 -10.97 13.13 2.05
C GLU A 61 -10.18 13.40 3.33
N ALA A 62 -10.03 12.39 4.21
CA ALA A 62 -9.22 12.52 5.41
C ALA A 62 -7.75 12.82 5.08
N LEU A 63 -7.19 12.14 4.07
CA LEU A 63 -5.83 12.39 3.60
C LEU A 63 -5.65 13.85 3.14
N LEU A 64 -6.57 14.37 2.33
CA LEU A 64 -6.50 15.73 1.79
C LEU A 64 -6.87 16.80 2.82
N ALA A 65 -7.70 16.50 3.82
CA ALA A 65 -7.95 17.41 4.92
C ALA A 65 -6.67 17.74 5.69
N VAL A 66 -5.79 16.74 5.89
CA VAL A 66 -4.51 16.92 6.60
C VAL A 66 -3.40 17.43 5.68
N HIS A 67 -3.28 16.91 4.46
CA HIS A 67 -2.13 17.15 3.58
C HIS A 67 -2.41 18.02 2.35
N GLY A 68 -3.69 18.24 2.04
CA GLY A 68 -4.20 19.01 0.89
C GLY A 68 -4.47 20.49 1.15
N ALA A 69 -4.22 20.97 2.38
CA ALA A 69 -4.47 22.36 2.76
C ALA A 69 -3.84 23.37 1.76
N GLY A 70 -4.63 24.38 1.38
CA GLY A 70 -4.23 25.41 0.42
C GLY A 70 -4.29 24.97 -1.06
N GLY A 71 -4.82 23.78 -1.38
CA GLY A 71 -5.03 23.33 -2.77
C GLY A 71 -3.75 22.98 -3.54
N ARG A 72 -2.60 23.06 -2.88
CA ARG A 72 -1.27 22.85 -3.47
C ARG A 72 -0.90 21.39 -3.60
N THR A 73 -1.59 20.50 -2.90
CA THR A 73 -1.36 19.07 -2.94
C THR A 73 -2.61 18.39 -3.49
N GLN A 74 -2.45 17.60 -4.55
CA GLN A 74 -3.56 17.00 -5.30
C GLN A 74 -3.32 15.50 -5.53
N VAL A 75 -4.43 14.76 -5.69
CA VAL A 75 -4.42 13.35 -6.04
C VAL A 75 -4.46 13.20 -7.56
N HIS A 76 -3.45 12.53 -8.10
CA HIS A 76 -3.39 12.15 -9.51
C HIS A 76 -3.64 10.65 -9.63
N TRP A 77 -4.82 10.29 -10.13
CA TRP A 77 -5.20 8.89 -10.34
C TRP A 77 -4.47 8.31 -11.55
N PHE A 78 -4.01 7.07 -11.42
CA PHE A 78 -3.59 6.32 -12.60
C PHE A 78 -4.84 5.84 -13.35
N PRO A 79 -4.78 5.74 -14.69
CA PRO A 79 -5.76 4.95 -15.44
C PRO A 79 -5.85 3.55 -14.84
N SER A 80 -7.00 2.87 -14.99
CA SER A 80 -7.15 1.47 -14.57
C SER A 80 -6.18 0.59 -15.37
N ALA A 81 -4.94 0.55 -14.93
CA ALA A 81 -3.86 -0.14 -15.55
C ALA A 81 -3.20 -0.88 -14.40
N THR A 82 -3.25 -2.21 -14.53
CA THR A 82 -2.32 -3.15 -13.94
C THR A 82 -1.05 -2.43 -13.49
N PRO A 83 -0.74 -2.39 -12.18
CA PRO A 83 0.53 -1.85 -11.73
C PRO A 83 1.64 -2.52 -12.56
N PRO A 84 2.68 -1.80 -12.99
CA PRO A 84 3.79 -2.44 -13.69
C PRO A 84 4.21 -3.61 -12.82
N ALA A 85 4.07 -4.82 -13.35
CA ALA A 85 4.50 -6.00 -12.63
C ALA A 85 5.94 -5.72 -12.25
N ARG A 86 6.25 -5.78 -10.95
CA ARG A 86 7.64 -5.96 -10.56
C ARG A 86 8.05 -7.20 -11.36
N PRO A 87 9.05 -7.14 -12.26
CA PRO A 87 9.48 -8.36 -12.93
C PRO A 87 9.72 -9.33 -11.79
N LEU A 88 8.96 -10.43 -11.80
CA LEU A 88 9.30 -11.58 -11.00
C LEU A 88 10.68 -11.91 -11.50
N VAL A 89 11.68 -11.42 -10.77
CA VAL A 89 12.99 -12.00 -10.87
C VAL A 89 12.68 -13.41 -10.42
N ASP A 90 12.64 -14.35 -11.36
CA ASP A 90 12.76 -15.76 -11.08
C ASP A 90 14.18 -15.94 -10.53
N GLN A 91 14.41 -15.35 -9.35
CA GLN A 91 15.31 -15.89 -8.38
C GLN A 91 14.62 -17.21 -8.14
N GLY A 92 15.03 -18.26 -8.85
CA GLY A 92 14.67 -19.62 -8.51
C GLY A 92 14.99 -19.71 -7.04
N THR A 93 13.98 -19.43 -6.22
CA THR A 93 14.05 -19.55 -4.79
C THR A 93 13.87 -21.04 -4.73
N PRO A 94 14.95 -21.83 -4.54
CA PRO A 94 14.71 -23.19 -4.12
C PRO A 94 13.71 -23.06 -2.98
N PRO A 95 12.66 -23.92 -2.90
CA PRO A 95 11.78 -23.90 -1.74
C PRO A 95 12.72 -23.74 -0.56
N ILE A 96 12.56 -22.67 0.25
CA ILE A 96 13.46 -22.46 1.39
C ILE A 96 13.50 -23.83 2.02
N ALA A 97 14.65 -24.49 1.95
CA ALA A 97 14.84 -25.75 2.60
C ALA A 97 14.81 -25.28 4.04
N VAL A 98 13.61 -25.23 4.61
CA VAL A 98 13.42 -25.11 6.04
C VAL A 98 14.24 -26.30 6.49
N PRO A 99 15.43 -26.08 7.10
CA PRO A 99 16.18 -27.20 7.60
C PRO A 99 15.17 -27.99 8.43
N ALA A 100 15.18 -29.31 8.29
CA ALA A 100 14.46 -30.18 9.19
C ALA A 100 15.16 -30.09 10.56
N ASP A 101 15.18 -28.89 11.14
CA ASP A 101 15.53 -28.63 12.51
C ASP A 101 14.25 -28.93 13.27
N ASP A 102 14.08 -30.23 13.46
CA ASP A 102 13.27 -30.82 14.49
C ASP A 102 13.55 -30.02 15.78
N GLN A 103 12.48 -29.52 16.42
CA GLN A 103 12.43 -29.01 17.81
C GLN A 103 12.23 -27.50 18.11
N LEU A 104 11.85 -26.65 17.15
CA LEU A 104 11.02 -25.47 17.48
C LEU A 104 9.67 -25.64 16.79
N GLY A 105 8.64 -26.04 17.56
CA GLY A 105 7.31 -26.41 17.08
C GLY A 105 6.69 -25.38 16.15
N ALA A 106 6.96 -25.51 14.85
CA ALA A 106 6.48 -24.59 13.84
C ALA A 106 4.95 -24.71 13.74
N VAL A 107 4.25 -23.65 14.16
CA VAL A 107 2.80 -23.57 13.99
C VAL A 107 2.53 -23.28 12.51
N TRP A 108 2.03 -24.28 11.79
CA TRP A 108 1.52 -24.06 10.45
C TRP A 108 0.13 -23.44 10.52
N LEU A 109 -0.07 -22.34 9.79
CA LEU A 109 -1.36 -21.65 9.70
C LEU A 109 -1.79 -21.55 8.23
N PRO A 110 -2.99 -22.01 7.86
CA PRO A 110 -3.55 -21.75 6.54
C PRO A 110 -3.85 -20.26 6.39
N ALA A 111 -3.88 -19.77 5.15
CA ALA A 111 -4.33 -18.41 4.86
C ALA A 111 -5.78 -18.20 5.36
N PRO A 112 -6.12 -17.03 5.94
CA PRO A 112 -7.51 -16.69 6.20
C PRO A 112 -8.24 -16.39 4.88
N SER A 113 -9.52 -16.69 4.81
CA SER A 113 -10.45 -16.12 3.83
C SER A 113 -10.84 -14.69 4.21
N ALA A 114 -11.50 -13.98 3.30
CA ALA A 114 -11.87 -12.57 3.48
C ALA A 114 -12.82 -12.30 4.66
N ASP A 115 -13.54 -13.33 5.12
CA ASP A 115 -14.44 -13.34 6.27
C ASP A 115 -13.75 -13.75 7.59
N GLY A 116 -12.42 -13.91 7.59
CA GLY A 116 -11.66 -14.29 8.78
C GLY A 116 -11.75 -15.78 9.14
N LEU A 117 -12.21 -16.62 8.22
CA LEU A 117 -12.25 -18.08 8.38
C LEU A 117 -10.99 -18.73 7.78
N CYS A 118 -10.77 -20.01 8.09
CA CYS A 118 -9.73 -20.83 7.51
C CYS A 118 -10.07 -21.13 6.04
N SER A 119 -9.17 -20.77 5.12
CA SER A 119 -9.37 -21.06 3.69
C SER A 119 -9.49 -22.55 3.32
N ARG A 120 -9.09 -23.46 4.22
CA ARG A 120 -9.20 -24.92 4.00
C ARG A 120 -10.47 -25.53 4.60
N CYS A 121 -10.81 -25.22 5.85
CA CYS A 121 -11.89 -25.89 6.58
C CYS A 121 -13.06 -24.99 6.99
N GLY A 122 -12.99 -23.69 6.77
CA GLY A 122 -14.04 -22.73 7.12
C GLY A 122 -14.24 -22.46 8.61
N GLN A 123 -13.36 -22.96 9.49
CA GLN A 123 -13.39 -22.61 10.92
C GLN A 123 -12.74 -21.25 11.19
N LEU A 124 -13.00 -20.62 12.34
CA LEU A 124 -12.40 -19.34 12.71
C LEU A 124 -10.87 -19.36 12.62
N TRP A 125 -10.29 -18.29 12.09
CA TRP A 125 -8.83 -18.10 12.04
C TRP A 125 -8.33 -17.45 13.35
N PRO A 126 -7.14 -17.81 13.90
CA PRO A 126 -6.17 -18.78 13.37
C PRO A 126 -6.62 -20.24 13.53
N CYS A 127 -6.50 -21.02 12.45
CA CYS A 127 -6.82 -22.45 12.47
C CYS A 127 -5.56 -23.28 12.68
N LEU A 128 -5.53 -24.00 13.81
CA LEU A 128 -4.44 -24.91 14.18
C LEU A 128 -4.70 -26.36 13.76
N SER A 129 -5.90 -26.66 13.25
CA SER A 129 -6.31 -28.02 12.89
C SER A 129 -5.95 -28.40 11.46
N CYS A 130 -5.86 -27.43 10.56
CA CYS A 130 -5.30 -27.67 9.24
C CYS A 130 -3.78 -27.64 9.36
N GLY A 131 -3.11 -28.73 9.02
CA GLY A 131 -1.65 -28.75 8.79
C GLY A 131 -1.31 -28.38 7.34
N PRO A 132 -0.02 -28.41 6.95
CA PRO A 132 0.45 -28.19 5.58
C PRO A 132 -0.31 -28.98 4.50
#